data_AF-A0A8X6X0E0-F1
#
_entry.id   AF-A0A8X6X0E0-F1
#
_cell.length_a   1.000
_cell.length_b   1.000
_cell.length_c   1.000
_cell.angle_alpha   90.00
_cell.angle_beta   90.00
_cell.angle_gamma   90.00
#
_symmetry.space_group_name_H-M   'P 1'
#
loop_
_entity.id
_entity.type
_entity.pdbx_description
1 polymer ?
#
loop_
_entity_poly.entity_id
_entity_poly.type
_entity_poly.pdbx_seq_one_letter_code
_entity_poly.pdbx_strand_id
1 'polypeptide(L)'
;MVVDRLQYYLDRSGHISEKQAGFRRSYNTIQQIARLTQHIKDGFQKKQSTLAVFVDFKSAFDKVTGKMFAQKAFTHECFQPSL
;
A
#
# COMPACT_ATOMS: atom_id res chain seq x y z
N MET A 1 -20.96 -1.42 9.15
CA MET A 1 -20.80 0.03 8.88
C MET A 1 -20.18 0.23 7.49
N VAL A 2 -20.25 1.43 6.89
CA VAL A 2 -19.76 1.72 5.51
C VAL A 2 -18.29 1.33 5.31
N VAL A 3 -17.44 1.56 6.31
CA VAL A 3 -16.00 1.23 6.27
C VAL A 3 -15.76 -0.27 6.08
N ASP A 4 -16.53 -1.14 6.75
CA ASP A 4 -16.35 -2.60 6.65
C ASP A 4 -16.63 -3.10 5.24
N ARG A 5 -17.70 -2.56 4.61
CA ARG A 5 -18.09 -2.90 3.24
C ARG A 5 -17.06 -2.42 2.23
N LEU A 6 -16.54 -1.20 2.44
CA LEU A 6 -15.50 -0.64 1.60
C LEU A 6 -14.18 -1.43 1.71
N GLN A 7 -13.76 -1.76 2.93
CA GLN A 7 -12.57 -2.60 3.17
C GLN A 7 -12.72 -3.96 2.49
N TYR A 8 -13.86 -4.63 2.68
CA TYR A 8 -14.15 -5.91 2.02
C TYR A 8 -14.07 -5.81 0.49
N TYR A 9 -14.66 -4.78 -0.10
CA TYR A 9 -14.60 -4.55 -1.55
C TYR A 9 -13.16 -4.34 -2.03
N LEU A 10 -12.41 -3.43 -1.40
CA LEU A 10 -11.05 -3.08 -1.80
C LEU A 10 -10.07 -4.27 -1.66
N ASP A 11 -10.24 -5.10 -0.63
CA ASP A 11 -9.45 -6.31 -0.42
C ASP A 11 -9.75 -7.38 -1.48
N ARG A 12 -11.04 -7.57 -1.83
CA ARG A 12 -11.47 -8.59 -2.81
C ARG A 12 -11.20 -8.20 -4.26
N SER A 13 -11.23 -6.91 -4.57
CA SER A 13 -11.01 -6.40 -5.93
C SER A 13 -9.53 -6.22 -6.28
N GLY A 14 -8.61 -6.37 -5.32
CA GLY A 14 -7.18 -6.16 -5.53
C GLY A 14 -6.76 -4.68 -5.66
N HIS A 15 -7.63 -3.74 -5.26
CA HIS A 15 -7.34 -2.29 -5.35
C HIS A 15 -6.33 -1.81 -4.30
N ILE A 16 -6.04 -2.62 -3.29
CA ILE A 16 -5.00 -2.36 -2.29
C ILE A 16 -3.91 -3.44 -2.40
N SER A 17 -2.65 -3.00 -2.50
CA SER A 17 -1.50 -3.90 -2.53
C SER A 17 -1.38 -4.72 -1.23
N GLU A 18 -0.97 -5.99 -1.33
CA GLU A 18 -0.63 -6.84 -0.17
C GLU A 18 0.54 -6.32 0.66
N LYS A 19 1.35 -5.42 0.08
CA LYS A 19 2.44 -4.72 0.76
C LYS A 19 1.95 -3.52 1.58
N GLN A 20 0.74 -3.01 1.31
CA GLN A 20 0.16 -1.90 2.07
C GLN A 20 -0.47 -2.40 3.36
N ALA A 21 0.05 -1.93 4.49
CA ALA A 21 -0.38 -2.34 5.83
C ALA A 21 -1.09 -1.25 6.63
N GLY A 22 -0.86 0.02 6.30
CA GLY A 22 -1.48 1.15 7.00
C GLY A 22 -3.01 1.08 6.91
N PHE A 23 -3.68 1.34 8.04
CA PHE A 23 -5.14 1.39 8.15
C PHE A 23 -5.88 0.12 7.67
N ARG A 24 -5.19 -1.04 7.66
CA ARG A 24 -5.75 -2.32 7.20
C ARG A 24 -5.92 -3.30 8.35
N ARG A 25 -7.04 -4.03 8.34
CA ARG A 25 -7.32 -5.07 9.35
C ARG A 25 -6.33 -6.21 9.23
N SER A 26 -5.90 -6.75 10.37
CA SER A 26 -4.99 -7.90 10.44
C SER A 26 -3.56 -7.65 9.92
N TYR A 27 -3.21 -6.39 9.64
CA TYR A 27 -1.84 -5.95 9.38
C TYR A 27 -1.35 -5.11 10.54
N ASN A 28 -0.06 -5.24 10.86
CA ASN A 28 0.57 -4.43 11.91
C ASN A 28 1.99 -4.00 11.51
N THR A 29 2.53 -3.03 12.25
CA THR A 29 3.87 -2.46 11.99
C THR A 29 4.97 -3.49 12.19
N ILE A 30 4.82 -4.43 13.14
CA ILE A 30 5.81 -5.48 13.40
C ILE A 30 5.99 -6.37 12.16
N GLN A 31 4.90 -6.79 11.53
CA GLN A 31 4.94 -7.58 10.30
C GLN A 31 5.62 -6.82 9.16
N GLN A 32 5.41 -5.51 9.03
CA GLN A 32 6.07 -4.73 7.98
C GLN A 32 7.57 -4.55 8.21
N ILE A 33 7.97 -4.29 9.46
CA ILE A 33 9.38 -4.26 9.84
C ILE A 33 10.02 -5.62 9.55
N ALA A 34 9.37 -6.72 9.93
CA ALA A 34 9.86 -8.07 9.66
C ALA A 34 10.05 -8.33 8.15
N ARG A 35 9.09 -7.91 7.30
CA ARG A 35 9.20 -8.01 5.84
C ARG A 35 10.38 -7.21 5.29
N LEU A 36 10.57 -5.97 5.75
CA LEU A 36 11.70 -5.15 5.34
C LEU A 36 13.03 -5.77 5.78
N THR A 37 13.12 -6.23 7.03
CA THR A 37 14.31 -6.93 7.55
C THR A 37 14.61 -8.19 6.77
N GLN A 38 13.59 -8.98 6.39
CA GLN A 38 13.78 -10.16 5.58
C GLN A 38 14.32 -9.81 4.19
N HIS A 39 13.75 -8.77 3.54
CA HIS A 39 14.24 -8.32 2.24
C HIS A 39 15.72 -7.91 2.26
N ILE A 40 16.14 -7.19 3.31
CA ILE A 40 17.55 -6.81 3.50
C ILE A 40 18.42 -8.06 3.69
N LYS A 41 17.98 -9.03 4.51
CA LYS A 41 18.73 -10.28 4.75
C LYS A 41 18.86 -11.11 3.47
N ASP A 42 17.80 -11.22 2.68
CA ASP A 42 17.81 -11.97 1.41
C ASP A 42 18.77 -11.34 0.40
N GLY A 43 18.77 -10.01 0.29
CA GLY A 43 19.73 -9.28 -0.55
C GLY A 43 21.17 -9.52 -0.10
N PHE A 44 21.42 -9.42 1.21
CA PHE A 44 22.73 -9.69 1.80
C PHE A 44 23.23 -11.12 1.49
N GLN A 45 22.39 -12.14 1.68
CA GLN A 45 22.75 -13.53 1.38
C GLN A 45 23.05 -13.76 -0.10
N LYS A 46 22.36 -13.03 -0.99
CA LYS A 46 22.58 -13.09 -2.44
C LYS A 46 23.74 -12.20 -2.91
N LYS A 47 24.50 -11.58 -2.01
CA LYS A 47 25.58 -10.61 -2.31
C LYS A 47 25.09 -9.42 -3.15
N GLN A 48 23.84 -9.02 -2.95
CA GLN A 48 23.23 -7.86 -3.60
C GLN A 48 23.25 -6.65 -2.66
N SER A 49 23.39 -5.45 -3.23
CA SER A 49 23.19 -4.20 -2.48
C SER A 49 21.69 -3.94 -2.29
N THR A 50 21.30 -3.50 -1.09
CA THR A 50 19.93 -3.10 -0.79
C THR A 50 19.87 -1.60 -0.56
N LEU A 51 19.05 -0.89 -1.33
CA LEU A 51 18.79 0.55 -1.18
C LEU A 51 17.37 0.76 -0.65
N ALA A 52 17.22 1.60 0.37
CA ALA A 52 15.93 2.00 0.90
C ALA A 52 15.70 3.51 0.67
N VAL A 53 14.52 3.86 0.14
CA VAL A 53 14.07 5.25 -0.02
C VAL A 53 12.87 5.46 0.90
N PHE A 54 13.02 6.35 1.88
CA PHE A 54 11.96 6.70 2.81
C PHE A 54 11.29 8.00 2.35
N VAL A 55 9.99 7.93 2.06
CA VAL A 55 9.17 9.06 1.59
C VAL A 55 8.10 9.33 2.63
N ASP A 56 7.95 10.60 3.02
CA ASP A 56 6.90 11.07 3.90
C ASP A 56 6.16 12.26 3.29
N PHE A 57 4.85 12.33 3.49
CA PHE A 57 3.98 13.36 2.93
C PHE A 57 3.52 14.34 4.01
N LYS A 58 4.01 15.58 3.95
CA LYS A 58 3.51 16.66 4.82
C LYS A 58 2.02 16.90 4.61
N SER A 59 1.21 16.80 5.67
CA SER A 59 -0.24 17.06 5.64
C SER A 59 -0.99 16.23 4.59
N ALA A 60 -0.76 14.91 4.58
CA ALA A 60 -1.29 14.01 3.55
C ALA A 60 -2.82 14.10 3.38
N PHE A 61 -3.59 14.23 4.47
CA PHE A 61 -5.05 14.31 4.40
C PHE A 61 -5.55 15.67 3.90
N ASP A 62 -4.88 16.77 4.26
CA ASP A 62 -5.28 18.12 3.84
C ASP A 62 -4.99 18.39 2.36
N LYS A 63 -3.99 17.69 1.79
CA LYS A 63 -3.58 17.86 0.40
C LYS A 63 -4.39 17.04 -0.60
N VAL A 64 -5.21 16.10 -0.14
CA VAL A 64 -6.06 15.31 -1.03
C VAL A 64 -7.30 16.14 -1.38
N THR A 65 -7.38 16.58 -2.63
CA THR A 65 -8.56 17.30 -3.12
C THR A 65 -9.75 16.36 -3.34
N GLY A 66 -10.97 16.86 -3.14
CA GLY A 66 -12.19 16.07 -3.38
C GLY A 66 -12.30 15.52 -4.80
N LYS A 67 -11.81 16.28 -5.80
CA LYS A 67 -11.76 15.83 -7.20
C LYS A 67 -10.82 14.62 -7.37
N MET A 68 -9.62 14.67 -6.81
CA MET A 68 -8.67 13.55 -6.90
C MET A 68 -9.19 12.31 -6.16
N PHE A 69 -9.79 12.51 -4.99
CA PHE A 69 -10.38 11.40 -4.24
C PHE A 69 -11.54 10.76 -5.01
N ALA A 70 -12.47 11.57 -5.53
CA ALA A 70 -13.60 11.08 -6.32
C ALA A 70 -13.13 10.34 -7.57
N GLN A 71 -12.16 10.87 -8.32
CA GLN A 71 -11.57 10.17 -9.46
C GLN A 71 -11.01 8.80 -9.05
N LYS A 72 -10.23 8.74 -7.96
CA LYS A 72 -9.68 7.47 -7.49
C LYS A 72 -10.75 6.50 -6.97
N ALA A 73 -11.84 7.00 -6.40
CA ALA A 73 -12.92 6.19 -5.84
C ALA A 73 -13.87 5.64 -6.92
N PHE A 74 -14.07 6.37 -8.02
CA PHE A 74 -15.08 6.05 -9.03
C PHE A 74 -14.50 5.61 -10.39
N THR A 75 -13.21 5.79 -10.65
CA THR A 75 -12.58 5.33 -11.88
C THR A 75 -11.90 3.97 -11.65
N HIS A 76 -12.56 2.90 -12.08
CA HIS A 76 -12.10 1.50 -11.92
C HIS A 76 -11.08 1.03 -12.99
N GLU A 77 -10.68 1.88 -13.91
CA GLU A 77 -9.78 1.53 -15.01
C GLU A 77 -8.62 2.49 -15.08
N CYS A 78 -7.44 2.10 -14.58
CA CYS A 78 -6.11 2.60 -15.00
C CYS A 78 -4.99 1.95 -14.16
N PHE A 79 -4.95 0.61 -14.05
CA PHE A 79 -3.70 -0.15 -13.87
C PHE A 79 -3.96 -1.66 -14.02
N GLN A 80 -4.49 -2.08 -15.17
CA GLN A 80 -4.23 -3.45 -15.60
C GLN A 80 -2.84 -3.45 -16.25
N PRO A 81 -1.87 -4.24 -15.77
CA PRO A 81 -0.61 -4.40 -16.48
C PRO A 81 -0.94 -5.04 -17.83
N SER A 82 -0.59 -4.38 -18.92
CA SER A 82 -0.57 -4.99 -20.25
C SER A 82 0.32 -6.24 -20.20
N LEU A 83 -0.26 -7.39 -20.54
CA LEU A 83 0.49 -8.57 -21.00
C LEU A 83 1.29 -8.21 -22.25
#